data_AF-A0A946H8G7-F1
#
_entry.id   AF-A0A946H8G7-F1
#
_cell.length_a   1.000
_cell.length_b   1.000
_cell.length_c   1.000
_cell.angle_alpha   90.00
_cell.angle_beta   90.00
_cell.angle_gamma   90.00
#
_symmetry.space_group_name_H-M   'P 1'
#
loop_
_entity.id
_entity.type
_entity.pdbx_description
1 polymer ?
#
loop_
_entity_poly.entity_id
_entity_poly.type
_entity_poly.pdbx_seq_one_letter_code
_entity_poly.pdbx_strand_id
1 'polypeptide(L)' 'QGGQWPVVFIDQGYITEELLNKEYLRWLYTAITRAQEKVYLINFHASFFPEEQSD' A
#
# COMPACT_ATOMS: atom_id res chain seq x y z
N GLN A 1 -1.44 1.24 -21.32
CA GLN A 1 -1.70 2.43 -20.49
C GLN A 1 -0.60 2.54 -19.45
N GLY A 2 0.26 3.56 -19.52
CA GLY A 2 1.51 3.65 -18.74
C GLY A 2 1.80 5.08 -18.30
N GLY A 3 0.88 5.66 -17.52
CA GLY A 3 1.11 6.93 -16.84
C GLY A 3 1.68 6.68 -15.45
N GLN A 4 2.79 7.33 -15.15
CA GLN A 4 3.28 7.50 -13.78
C GLN A 4 2.61 8.76 -13.19
N TRP A 5 2.37 8.76 -11.88
CA TRP A 5 1.72 9.86 -11.17
C TRP A 5 2.69 10.46 -10.16
N PRO A 6 2.78 11.79 -10.00
CA PRO A 6 3.64 12.40 -8.98
C PRO A 6 3.30 11.89 -7.57
N VAL A 7 2.00 11.79 -7.27
CA VAL A 7 1.49 11.33 -5.98
C VAL A 7 0.40 10.28 -6.17
N VAL A 8 0.42 9.22 -5.37
CA VAL A 8 -0.60 8.16 -5.34
C VAL A 8 -1.14 8.00 -3.92
N PHE A 9 -2.47 7.85 -3.80
CA PHE A 9 -3.15 7.51 -2.55
C PHE A 9 -3.67 6.08 -2.67
N ILE A 10 -3.36 5.24 -1.69
CA ILE A 10 -3.78 3.84 -1.63
C ILE A 10 -4.61 3.67 -0.37
N ASP A 11 -5.90 3.38 -0.55
CA ASP A 11 -6.81 2.98 0.53
C ASP A 11 -6.97 1.46 0.45
N GLN A 12 -6.68 0.77 1.56
CA GLN A 12 -6.80 -0.67 1.65
C GLN A 12 -8.26 -1.15 1.62
N GLY A 13 -9.20 -0.31 2.05
CA GLY A 13 -10.59 -0.70 2.26
C GLY A 13 -10.72 -1.85 3.27
N TYR A 14 -11.70 -2.72 3.06
CA TYR A 14 -11.89 -3.92 3.89
C TYR A 14 -11.03 -5.09 3.36
N ILE A 15 -10.02 -5.48 4.13
CA ILE A 15 -9.18 -6.64 3.85
C ILE A 15 -9.13 -7.55 5.08
N THR A 16 -9.27 -8.85 4.84
CA THR A 16 -9.04 -9.92 5.82
C THR A 16 -7.66 -10.54 5.60
N GLU A 17 -7.13 -11.24 6.60
CA GLU A 17 -5.82 -11.92 6.49
C GLU A 17 -5.78 -12.93 5.33
N GLU A 18 -6.90 -13.59 5.03
CA GLU A 18 -7.04 -14.53 3.90
C GLU A 18 -6.88 -13.85 2.52
N LEU A 19 -7.22 -12.56 2.44
CA LEU A 19 -7.06 -11.76 1.22
C LEU A 19 -5.62 -11.25 1.05
N LEU A 20 -4.78 -11.33 2.09
CA LEU A 20 -3.35 -11.00 2.04
C LEU A 20 -2.53 -12.10 1.36
N ASN A 21 -2.83 -12.34 0.09
CA ASN A 21 -2.16 -13.33 -0.73
C ASN A 21 -1.21 -12.69 -1.75
N LYS A 22 -0.57 -13.53 -2.57
CA LYS A 22 0.40 -13.09 -3.58
C LYS A 22 -0.19 -12.12 -4.60
N GLU A 23 -1.47 -12.26 -4.95
CA GLU A 23 -2.12 -11.35 -5.89
C GLU A 23 -2.34 -9.97 -5.29
N TYR A 24 -2.74 -9.91 -4.01
CA TYR A 24 -2.82 -8.64 -3.30
C TYR A 24 -1.47 -7.92 -3.27
N LEU A 25 -0.38 -8.63 -2.96
CA LEU A 25 0.96 -8.05 -2.95
C LEU A 25 1.41 -7.54 -4.34
N ARG A 26 1.03 -8.23 -5.42
CA ARG A 26 1.30 -7.79 -6.80
C ARG A 26 0.51 -6.54 -7.17
N TRP A 27 -0.77 -6.49 -6.78
CA TRP A 27 -1.60 -5.30 -6.95
C TRP A 27 -1.01 -4.11 -6.19
N LEU A 28 -0.62 -4.31 -4.93
CA LEU A 28 -0.03 -3.27 -4.07
C LEU A 28 1.31 -2.79 -4.64
N TYR A 29 2.17 -3.70 -5.10
CA TYR A 29 3.42 -3.34 -5.78
C TYR A 29 3.16 -2.47 -7.01
N THR A 30 2.15 -2.82 -7.81
CA THR A 30 1.77 -2.04 -9.00
C THR A 30 1.23 -0.66 -8.61
N ALA A 31 0.43 -0.56 -7.54
CA ALA A 31 -0.08 0.72 -7.06
C ALA A 31 1.05 1.63 -6.55
N ILE A 32 1.99 1.08 -5.78
CA ILE A 32 3.14 1.81 -5.23
C ILE A 32 4.09 2.27 -6.34
N THR A 33 4.47 1.37 -7.26
CA THR A 33 5.47 1.68 -8.31
C THR A 33 4.97 2.61 -9.41
N ARG A 34 3.69 2.99 -9.39
CA ARG A 34 3.14 4.03 -10.26
C ARG A 34 3.36 5.44 -9.74
N ALA A 35 3.69 5.60 -8.46
CA ALA A 35 4.05 6.90 -7.88
C ALA A 35 5.50 7.27 -8.23
N GLN A 36 5.74 8.54 -8.56
CA GLN A 36 7.07 9.06 -8.82
C GLN A 36 7.69 9.75 -7.61
N GLU A 37 6.89 10.40 -6.77
CA GLU A 37 7.40 11.19 -5.64
C GLU A 37 6.89 10.66 -4.30
N LYS A 38 5.56 10.53 -4.14
CA LYS A 38 4.96 10.16 -2.85
C LYS A 38 3.84 9.15 -2.98
N VAL A 39 3.79 8.24 -2.02
CA VAL A 39 2.67 7.34 -1.78
C VAL A 39 2.09 7.64 -0.41
N TYR A 40 0.78 7.78 -0.33
CA TYR A 40 0.03 7.90 0.91
C TYR A 40 -0.77 6.61 1.12
N LEU A 41 -0.44 5.89 2.20
CA LEU A 41 -1.19 4.71 2.63
C LEU A 41 -2.26 5.16 3.63
N ILE A 42 -3.52 5.06 3.24
CA ILE A 42 -4.66 5.52 4.03
C ILE A 42 -5.36 4.32 4.64
N ASN A 43 -5.66 4.40 5.95
CA ASN A 43 -6.38 3.35 6.69
C ASN A 43 -5.74 1.96 6.61
N PHE A 44 -4.42 1.87 6.42
CA PHE A 44 -3.70 0.60 6.40
C PHE A 44 -3.67 -0.03 7.79
N HIS A 45 -3.83 -1.35 7.83
CA HIS A 45 -3.78 -2.09 9.09
C HIS A 45 -2.40 -1.92 9.76
N ALA A 46 -2.39 -1.74 11.09
CA ALA A 46 -1.17 -1.44 11.85
C ALA A 46 -0.06 -2.49 11.67
N SER A 47 -0.44 -3.75 11.42
CA SER A 47 0.52 -4.85 11.18
C SER A 47 1.41 -4.67 9.94
N PHE A 48 1.08 -3.74 9.04
CA PHE A 48 1.94 -3.40 7.89
C PHE A 48 3.10 -2.49 8.27
N PHE A 49 3.06 -1.88 9.44
CA PHE A 49 4.11 -1.01 9.95
C PHE A 49 4.87 -1.74 11.05
N PRO A 50 6.20 -1.54 11.15
CA PRO A 50 6.94 -2.03 12.31
C PRO A 50 6.35 -1.41 13.57
N GLU A 51 6.35 -2.16 14.68
CA GLU A 51 6.02 -1.59 15.98
C GLU A 51 6.97 -0.42 16.25
N GLU A 52 6.42 0.76 16.51
CA GLU A 52 7.22 1.89 16.95
C GLU A 52 7.85 1.50 18.29
N GLN A 53 9.17 1.27 18.29
CA GLN A 53 9.93 1.23 19.53
C GLN A 53 9.86 2.63 20.14
N SER A 54 8.96 2.80 21.10
CA SER A 54 8.96 3.95 22.00
C SER A 54 10.21 3.86 22.87
N ASP A 55 11.23 4.65 22.51
CA ASP A 55 12.33 5.06 23.39
C ASP A 55 11.83 5.98 24.51
#